data_AF-A0A2N2DZ07-F1
#
_entry.id   AF-A0A2N2DZ07-F1
#
_cell.length_a   1.000
_cell.length_b   1.000
_cell.length_c   1.000
_cell.angle_alpha   90.00
_cell.angle_beta   90.00
_cell.angle_gamma   90.00
#
_symmetry.space_group_name_H-M   'P 1'
#
loop_
_entity.id
_entity.type
_entity.pdbx_description
1 polymer ?
#
loop_
_entity_poly.entity_id
_entity_poly.type
_entity_poly.pdbx_seq_one_letter_code
_entity_poly.pdbx_strand_id
1 'polypeptide(L)' 'VNMMIAWYFATALAKQYEAALPYIQEQRLEKWTHNKTIQKAIESNRIETNTKAYLRTLKVK' A
#
# COMPACT_ATOMS: atom_id res chain seq x y z
N VAL A 1 -8.36 -1.17 14.55
CA VAL A 1 -8.57 -2.02 13.36
C VAL A 1 -7.87 -1.49 12.11
N ASN A 2 -8.08 -0.21 11.73
CA ASN A 2 -7.50 0.39 10.51
C ASN A 2 -5.98 0.20 10.37
N MET A 3 -5.23 0.31 11.47
CA MET A 3 -3.77 0.08 11.46
C MET A 3 -3.42 -1.36 11.05
N MET A 4 -4.16 -2.36 11.52
CA MET A 4 -3.93 -3.77 11.15
C MET A 4 -4.26 -4.01 9.68
N ILE A 5 -5.33 -3.39 9.16
CA ILE A 5 -5.67 -3.43 7.73
C ILE A 5 -4.54 -2.84 6.89
N ALA A 6 -3.99 -1.70 7.31
CA ALA A 6 -2.88 -1.06 6.61
C ALA A 6 -1.61 -1.93 6.56
N TRP A 7 -1.25 -2.57 7.68
CA TRP A 7 -0.13 -3.52 7.73
C TRP A 7 -0.37 -4.78 6.90
N TYR A 8 -1.60 -5.30 6.90
CA TYR A 8 -1.99 -6.43 6.08
C TYR A 8 -1.75 -6.14 4.59
N PHE A 9 -2.31 -5.03 4.08
CA PHE A 9 -2.12 -4.68 2.67
C PHE A 9 -0.68 -4.28 2.33
N ALA A 10 0.05 -3.63 3.24
CA ALA A 10 1.47 -3.36 3.02
C ALA A 10 2.31 -4.65 2.91
N THR A 11 1.95 -5.67 3.68
CA THR A 11 2.56 -7.00 3.60
C THR A 11 2.16 -7.70 2.30
N ALA A 12 0.88 -7.59 1.91
CA ALA A 12 0.38 -8.13 0.65
C ALA A 12 1.09 -7.49 -0.56
N LEU A 13 1.30 -6.17 -0.56
CA LEU A 13 2.10 -5.47 -1.60
C LEU A 13 3.54 -5.99 -1.69
N ALA A 14 4.12 -6.47 -0.58
CA ALA A 14 5.47 -7.02 -0.55
C ALA A 14 5.54 -8.51 -0.93
N LYS A 15 4.42 -9.25 -0.92
CA LYS A 15 4.39 -10.72 -1.10
C LYS A 15 3.55 -11.19 -2.27
N GLN A 16 2.54 -10.43 -2.65
CA GLN A 16 1.53 -10.73 -3.66
C GLN A 16 1.14 -9.43 -4.37
N TYR A 17 2.13 -8.76 -4.96
CA TYR A 17 2.00 -7.41 -5.51
C TYR A 17 0.83 -7.29 -6.50
N GLU A 18 0.75 -8.16 -7.51
CA GLU A 18 -0.29 -8.14 -8.54
C GLU A 18 -1.71 -8.29 -7.96
N ALA A 19 -1.89 -9.07 -6.89
CA ALA A 19 -3.19 -9.26 -6.26
C ALA A 19 -3.57 -8.09 -5.31
N ALA A 20 -2.57 -7.45 -4.69
CA ALA A 20 -2.78 -6.38 -3.74
C ALA A 20 -2.92 -5.00 -4.41
N LEU A 21 -2.25 -4.79 -5.55
CA LEU A 21 -2.20 -3.51 -6.24
C LEU A 21 -3.58 -2.95 -6.63
N PRO A 22 -4.55 -3.75 -7.15
CA PRO A 22 -5.87 -3.24 -7.53
C PRO A 22 -6.61 -2.55 -6.37
N TYR A 23 -6.44 -3.01 -5.12
CA TYR A 23 -7.06 -2.38 -3.95
C TYR A 23 -6.57 -0.96 -3.70
N ILE A 24 -5.33 -0.66 -4.11
CA ILE A 24 -4.71 0.67 -4.00
C ILE A 24 -4.95 1.49 -5.27
N GLN A 25 -5.00 0.90 -6.45
CA GLN A 25 -5.32 1.64 -7.67
C GLN A 25 -6.79 2.10 -7.69
N GLU A 26 -7.70 1.20 -7.32
CA GLU A 26 -9.14 1.45 -7.32
C GLU A 26 -9.63 2.13 -6.03
N GLN A 27 -8.72 2.50 -5.13
CA GLN A 27 -9.03 3.18 -3.85
C GLN A 27 -10.11 2.46 -3.02
N ARG A 28 -10.02 1.13 -2.93
CA ARG A 28 -11.03 0.28 -2.26
C ARG A 28 -10.97 0.35 -0.74
N LEU A 29 -9.96 1.03 -0.19
CA LEU A 29 -9.75 1.22 1.23
C LEU A 29 -10.18 2.62 1.64
N GLU A 30 -10.67 2.77 2.87
CA GLU A 30 -10.91 4.08 3.46
C GLU A 30 -9.61 4.91 3.41
N LYS A 31 -9.74 6.22 3.14
CA LYS A 31 -8.64 7.16 2.84
C LYS A 31 -7.46 7.08 3.81
N TRP A 32 -7.72 7.08 5.13
CA TRP A 32 -6.65 6.93 6.12
C TRP A 32 -5.94 5.59 5.96
N THR A 33 -6.70 4.51 5.85
CA THR A 33 -6.17 3.13 5.69
C THR A 33 -5.36 2.97 4.39
N HIS A 34 -5.85 3.54 3.30
CA HIS A 34 -5.18 3.58 2.00
C HIS A 34 -3.82 4.27 2.09
N ASN A 35 -3.79 5.50 2.60
CA ASN A 35 -2.57 6.28 2.73
C ASN A 35 -1.58 5.65 3.73
N LYS A 36 -2.10 5.01 4.79
CA LYS A 36 -1.28 4.30 5.76
C LYS A 36 -0.69 3.01 5.19
N THR A 37 -1.43 2.31 4.34
CA THR A 37 -0.92 1.15 3.58
C THR A 37 0.26 1.55 2.72
N ILE A 38 0.11 2.63 1.94
CA ILE A 38 1.19 3.17 1.11
C ILE A 38 2.39 3.55 1.97
N GLN A 39 2.17 4.24 3.10
CA GLN A 39 3.24 4.59 4.03
C GLN A 39 4.02 3.34 4.51
N LYS A 40 3.32 2.29 4.94
CA LYS A 40 3.96 1.06 5.42
C LYS A 40 4.65 0.27 4.32
N ALA A 41 4.11 0.27 3.12
CA ALA A 41 4.74 -0.33 1.96
C ALA A 41 6.07 0.38 1.62
N ILE A 42 6.10 1.72 1.61
CA ILE A 42 7.32 2.46 1.26
C ILE A 42 8.41 2.41 2.34
N GLU A 43 8.03 2.25 3.62
CA GLU A 43 8.95 2.03 4.73
C GLU A 43 9.57 0.61 4.73
N SER A 44 8.97 -0.34 3.99
CA SER A 44 9.42 -1.73 3.94
C SER A 44 10.65 -1.92 3.04
N ASN A 45 11.70 -2.60 3.53
CA ASN A 45 12.86 -2.98 2.72
C ASN A 45 12.56 -4.12 1.72
N ARG A 46 11.37 -4.73 1.78
CA ARG A 46 10.95 -5.83 0.90
C ARG A 46 10.36 -5.37 -0.43
N ILE A 47 10.18 -4.07 -0.62
CA ILE A 47 9.62 -3.47 -1.82
C ILE A 47 10.70 -2.66 -2.52
N GLU A 48 10.84 -2.85 -3.83
CA GLU A 48 11.85 -2.16 -4.65
C GLU A 48 11.59 -0.66 -4.74
N THR A 49 12.65 0.12 -4.93
CA THR A 49 12.59 1.60 -4.97
C THR A 49 11.64 2.12 -6.05
N ASN A 50 11.62 1.49 -7.23
CA ASN A 50 10.73 1.88 -8.34
C ASN A 50 9.25 1.69 -7.96
N THR A 51 8.92 0.54 -7.37
CA THR A 51 7.58 0.27 -6.86
C THR A 51 7.18 1.26 -5.77
N LYS A 52 8.10 1.62 -4.86
CA LYS A 52 7.84 2.65 -3.84
C LYS A 52 7.56 4.01 -4.46
N ALA A 53 8.28 4.39 -5.51
CA ALA A 53 8.02 5.64 -6.23
C ALA A 53 6.62 5.64 -6.84
N TYR A 54 6.21 4.54 -7.47
CA TYR A 54 4.86 4.39 -8.00
C TYR A 54 3.78 4.44 -6.91
N LEU A 55 3.91 3.68 -5.82
CA LEU A 55 2.93 3.68 -4.73
C LEU A 55 2.73 5.08 -4.11
N ARG A 56 3.75 5.93 -4.08
CA ARG A 56 3.61 7.32 -3.60
C ARG A 56 2.66 8.16 -4.44
N THR A 57 2.57 7.91 -5.74
CA THR A 57 1.67 8.66 -6.64
C THR A 57 0.21 8.32 -6.40
N LEU A 58 -0.08 7.16 -5.79
CA LEU A 58 -1.43 6.67 -5.53
C LEU A 58 -2.03 7.19 -4.21
N LYS A 59 -1.35 8.08 -3.47
CA LYS A 59 -1.92 8.63 -2.22
C LYS A 59 -3.13 9.51 -2.51
N VAL A 60 -4.18 9.36 -1.70
CA VAL A 60 -5.44 10.09 -1.83
C VAL A 60 -5.37 11.39 -1.00
N LYS A 61 -5.74 12.51 -1.63
CA LYS A 61 -5.78 13.85 -1.00
C LYS A 61 -6.95 14.01 -0.06
#